data_AF-A0A1C5PH89-F1
#
_entry.id   AF-A0A1C5PH89-F1
#
_cell.length_a   1.000
_cell.length_b   1.000
_cell.length_c   1.000
_cell.angle_alpha   90.00
_cell.angle_beta   90.00
_cell.angle_gamma   90.00
#
_symmetry.space_group_name_H-M   'P 1'
#
loop_
_entity.id
_entity.type
_entity.pdbx_description
1 polymer ?
#
loop_
_entity_poly.entity_id
_entity_poly.type
_entity_poly.pdbx_seq_one_letter_code
_entity_poly.pdbx_strand_id
1 'polypeptide(L)'
;MNLPNKLTILRVIMIPFFVVFMYLDFAAAKWIALGIFIAAAITDTLDGQIARRCNLVTTFGKFMDPLADKLLVCSAMIALVDQGRIPAWIVIIIIAREFIISGFRLIAAEKGVVIAAGIWGKLKTVVQMVMVCFLIGNLGGKVIFVIEQVLIYAALVLTIISLIDYLVSNKNVLKD
;
A
#
# COMPACT_ATOMS: atom_id res chain seq x y z
N MET A 1 -0.50 -17.00 -20.12
CA MET A 1 -0.30 -16.05 -19.01
C MET A 1 1.04 -15.36 -19.17
N ASN A 2 1.06 -14.02 -19.20
CA ASN A 2 2.28 -13.24 -19.35
C ASN A 2 3.08 -13.20 -18.04
N LEU A 3 4.38 -12.91 -18.13
CA LEU A 3 5.28 -12.81 -16.97
C LEU A 3 4.75 -11.88 -15.86
N PRO A 4 4.18 -10.68 -16.16
CA PRO A 4 3.65 -9.80 -15.11
C PRO A 4 2.51 -10.44 -14.31
N ASN A 5 1.55 -11.10 -14.96
CA ASN A 5 0.43 -11.75 -14.26
C ASN A 5 0.89 -12.87 -13.31
N LYS A 6 1.97 -13.58 -13.64
CA LYS A 6 2.53 -14.61 -12.75
C LYS A 6 3.10 -13.98 -11.47
N LEU A 7 3.75 -12.83 -11.60
CA LEU A 7 4.34 -12.10 -10.48
C LEU A 7 3.25 -11.46 -9.59
N THR A 8 2.17 -10.94 -10.18
CA THR A 8 0.98 -10.49 -9.42
C THR A 8 0.36 -11.63 -8.60
N ILE A 9 0.15 -12.80 -9.22
CA ILE A 9 -0.43 -13.96 -8.52
C ILE A 9 0.49 -14.46 -7.43
N LEU A 10 1.80 -14.53 -7.69
CA LEU A 10 2.81 -14.87 -6.68
C LEU A 10 2.70 -13.92 -5.49
N ARG A 11 2.55 -12.60 -5.72
CA ARG A 11 2.40 -11.62 -4.65
C ARG A 11 1.15 -11.85 -3.82
N VAL A 12 0.02 -12.10 -4.46
CA VAL A 12 -1.24 -12.40 -3.76
C VAL A 12 -1.09 -13.64 -2.88
N ILE A 13 -0.40 -14.67 -3.39
CA ILE A 13 -0.10 -15.89 -2.63
C ILE A 13 0.87 -15.60 -1.48
N MET A 14 1.85 -14.70 -1.65
CA MET A 14 2.81 -14.33 -0.60
C MET A 14 2.17 -13.61 0.59
N ILE A 15 1.03 -12.93 0.43
CA ILE A 15 0.38 -12.17 1.51
C ILE A 15 0.00 -13.05 2.71
N PRO A 16 -0.71 -14.18 2.55
CA PRO A 16 -0.95 -15.13 3.64
C PRO A 16 0.32 -15.57 4.37
N PHE A 17 1.39 -15.92 3.64
CA PHE A 17 2.66 -16.31 4.25
C PHE A 17 3.28 -15.14 5.03
N PHE A 18 3.29 -13.94 4.45
CA PHE A 18 3.73 -12.72 5.12
C PHE A 18 3.01 -12.53 6.46
N VAL A 19 1.67 -12.63 6.47
CA VAL A 19 0.87 -12.50 7.70
C VAL A 19 1.24 -13.60 8.69
N VAL A 20 1.37 -14.85 8.26
CA VAL A 20 1.79 -15.94 9.16
C VAL A 20 3.15 -15.62 9.81
N PHE A 21 4.15 -15.18 9.04
CA PHE A 21 5.46 -14.82 9.60
C PHE A 21 5.43 -13.59 10.51
N MET A 22 4.44 -12.70 10.38
CA MET A 22 4.22 -11.59 11.33
C MET A 22 3.80 -12.09 12.72
N TYR A 23 3.20 -13.28 12.81
CA TYR A 23 2.65 -13.86 14.05
C TYR A 23 3.49 -15.00 14.64
N LEU A 24 4.53 -15.45 13.94
CA LEU A 24 5.41 -16.52 14.46
C LEU A 24 6.38 -15.97 15.50
N ASP A 25 6.47 -16.68 16.63
CA ASP A 25 7.26 -16.26 17.80
C ASP A 25 8.69 -16.83 17.78
N PHE A 26 9.46 -16.46 16.76
CA PHE A 26 10.91 -16.73 16.74
C PHE A 26 11.70 -15.56 16.14
N ALA A 27 12.96 -15.40 16.58
CA ALA A 27 13.76 -14.20 16.30
C ALA A 27 13.92 -13.87 14.80
N ALA A 28 13.95 -14.89 13.94
CA ALA A 28 14.08 -14.72 12.49
C ALA A 28 12.73 -14.42 11.79
N ALA A 29 11.57 -14.65 12.43
CA ALA A 29 10.26 -14.50 11.82
C ALA A 29 10.01 -13.08 11.32
N LYS A 30 10.34 -12.07 12.14
CA LYS A 30 10.22 -10.65 11.76
C LYS A 30 11.08 -10.27 10.55
N TRP A 31 12.28 -10.85 10.44
CA TRP A 31 13.19 -10.59 9.33
C TRP A 31 12.71 -11.27 8.04
N ILE A 32 12.12 -12.46 8.17
CA ILE A 32 11.47 -13.15 7.04
C ILE A 32 10.25 -12.36 6.58
N ALA A 33 9.38 -11.92 7.51
CA ALA A 33 8.23 -11.08 7.19
C ALA A 33 8.65 -9.78 6.48
N LEU A 34 9.67 -9.10 7.00
CA LEU A 34 10.24 -7.90 6.37
C LEU A 34 10.78 -8.20 4.96
N GLY A 35 11.50 -9.31 4.79
CA GLY A 35 12.02 -9.75 3.50
C GLY A 35 10.91 -10.03 2.49
N ILE A 36 9.84 -10.73 2.91
CA ILE A 36 8.67 -11.00 2.07
C ILE A 36 7.98 -9.69 1.68
N PHE A 37 7.78 -8.78 2.63
CA PHE A 37 7.16 -7.47 2.37
C PHE A 37 7.96 -6.65 1.35
N ILE A 38 9.28 -6.54 1.53
CA ILE A 38 10.16 -5.80 0.61
C ILE A 38 10.18 -6.47 -0.78
N ALA A 39 10.29 -7.79 -0.84
CA ALA A 39 10.27 -8.52 -2.12
C ALA A 39 8.94 -8.33 -2.86
N ALA A 40 7.81 -8.39 -2.14
CA ALA A 40 6.48 -8.16 -2.68
C ALA A 40 6.29 -6.71 -3.17
N ALA A 41 6.82 -5.73 -2.43
CA ALA A 41 6.80 -4.32 -2.81
C ALA A 41 7.64 -4.03 -4.07
N ILE A 42 8.85 -4.59 -4.14
CA ILE A 42 9.75 -4.39 -5.28
C ILE A 42 9.17 -5.06 -6.53
N THR A 43 8.67 -6.29 -6.41
CA THR A 43 8.05 -7.00 -7.54
C THR A 43 6.90 -6.21 -8.15
N ASP A 44 6.06 -5.51 -7.36
CA ASP A 44 5.03 -4.60 -7.89
C ASP A 44 5.56 -3.52 -8.82
N THR A 45 6.60 -2.82 -8.36
CA THR A 45 7.19 -1.75 -9.16
C THR A 45 7.81 -2.26 -10.45
N LEU A 46 8.43 -3.45 -10.41
CA LEU A 46 9.06 -4.07 -11.57
C LEU A 46 8.01 -4.59 -12.57
N ASP A 47 6.96 -5.27 -12.09
CA ASP A 47 5.88 -5.81 -12.92
C ASP A 47 5.17 -4.70 -13.68
N GLY A 48 4.84 -3.61 -12.98
CA GLY A 48 4.21 -2.44 -13.56
C GLY A 48 5.09 -1.72 -14.58
N GLN A 49 6.42 -1.77 -14.44
CA GLN A 49 7.35 -1.21 -15.42
C GLN A 49 7.52 -2.11 -16.65
N ILE A 50 7.68 -3.42 -16.44
CA ILE A 50 7.85 -4.41 -17.51
C ILE A 50 6.57 -4.51 -18.35
N ALA A 51 5.40 -4.58 -17.72
CA ALA A 51 4.12 -4.62 -18.44
C ALA A 51 3.93 -3.38 -19.33
N ARG A 52 4.31 -2.19 -18.83
CA ARG A 52 4.25 -0.93 -19.59
C ARG A 52 5.27 -0.87 -20.74
N ARG A 53 6.51 -1.31 -20.52
CA ARG A 53 7.57 -1.30 -21.55
C ARG A 53 7.33 -2.33 -22.64
N CYS A 54 6.77 -3.49 -22.30
CA CYS A 54 6.55 -4.59 -23.24
C CYS A 54 5.16 -4.58 -23.89
N ASN A 55 4.30 -3.59 -23.61
CA ASN A 55 2.89 -3.56 -24.02
C ASN A 55 2.11 -4.85 -23.66
N LEU A 56 2.53 -5.56 -22.61
CA LEU A 56 1.93 -6.83 -22.15
C LEU A 56 0.82 -6.59 -21.12
N VAL A 57 0.12 -5.46 -21.22
CA VAL A 57 -0.87 -5.04 -20.24
C VAL A 57 -2.16 -5.82 -20.45
N THR A 58 -2.48 -6.72 -19.51
CA THR A 58 -3.72 -7.50 -19.55
C THR A 58 -4.82 -6.86 -18.70
N THR A 59 -6.09 -7.09 -19.03
CA THR A 59 -7.25 -6.62 -18.25
C THR A 59 -7.22 -7.16 -16.82
N PHE A 60 -6.81 -8.43 -16.66
CA PHE A 60 -6.64 -9.06 -15.36
C PHE A 60 -5.54 -8.39 -14.52
N GLY A 61 -4.36 -8.16 -15.10
CA GLY A 61 -3.24 -7.49 -14.41
C GLY A 61 -3.62 -6.07 -13.97
N LYS A 62 -4.26 -5.28 -14.86
CA LYS A 62 -4.74 -3.93 -14.54
C LYS A 62 -5.64 -3.87 -13.30
N PHE A 63 -6.43 -4.92 -13.08
CA PHE A 63 -7.34 -5.01 -11.92
C PHE A 63 -6.64 -5.59 -10.68
N MET A 64 -5.84 -6.64 -10.86
CA MET A 64 -5.20 -7.36 -9.76
C MET A 64 -4.01 -6.62 -9.15
N ASP A 65 -3.21 -5.89 -9.94
CA ASP A 65 -2.02 -5.20 -9.41
C ASP A 65 -2.40 -4.17 -8.33
N PRO A 66 -3.36 -3.24 -8.56
CA PRO A 66 -3.76 -2.27 -7.54
C PRO A 66 -4.51 -2.88 -6.35
N LEU A 67 -5.05 -4.09 -6.51
CA LEU A 67 -5.73 -4.83 -5.45
C LEU A 67 -4.71 -5.54 -4.56
N ALA A 68 -3.76 -6.26 -5.16
CA ALA A 68 -2.69 -6.95 -4.45
C ALA A 68 -1.81 -5.99 -3.66
N ASP A 69 -1.47 -4.83 -4.23
CA ASP A 69 -0.70 -3.77 -3.55
C ASP A 69 -1.40 -3.31 -2.26
N LYS A 70 -2.68 -2.94 -2.35
CA LYS A 70 -3.46 -2.51 -1.19
C LYS A 70 -3.63 -3.61 -0.16
N LEU A 71 -3.86 -4.85 -0.58
CA LEU A 71 -3.99 -5.98 0.35
C LEU A 71 -2.71 -6.23 1.13
N LEU A 72 -1.53 -6.13 0.51
CA LEU A 72 -0.26 -6.30 1.18
C LEU A 72 -0.07 -5.22 2.26
N VAL A 73 -0.27 -3.95 1.92
CA VAL A 73 -0.05 -2.84 2.87
C VAL A 73 -1.12 -2.83 3.97
N CYS A 74 -2.38 -3.08 3.63
CA CYS A 74 -3.47 -3.18 4.61
C CYS A 74 -3.24 -4.35 5.58
N SER A 75 -2.87 -5.53 5.09
CA SER A 75 -2.61 -6.69 5.95
C SER A 75 -1.44 -6.43 6.92
N ALA A 76 -0.36 -5.79 6.44
CA ALA A 76 0.74 -5.36 7.31
C ALA A 76 0.30 -4.40 8.41
N MET A 77 -0.46 -3.35 8.07
CA MET A 77 -0.95 -2.38 9.06
C MET A 77 -1.92 -3.00 10.07
N ILE A 78 -2.81 -3.89 9.62
CA ILE A 78 -3.75 -4.58 10.51
C ILE A 78 -3.00 -5.47 11.51
N ALA A 79 -2.02 -6.25 11.05
CA ALA A 79 -1.17 -7.06 11.93
C ALA A 79 -0.40 -6.18 12.93
N LEU A 80 0.11 -5.02 12.50
CA LEU A 80 0.80 -4.07 13.37
C LEU A 80 -0.13 -3.39 14.40
N VAL A 81 -1.42 -3.22 14.10
CA VAL A 81 -2.41 -2.74 15.07
C VAL A 81 -2.63 -3.78 16.16
N ASP A 82 -2.78 -5.04 15.77
CA ASP A 82 -2.99 -6.16 16.69
C ASP A 82 -1.78 -6.36 17.64
N GLN A 83 -0.57 -6.12 17.12
CA GLN A 83 0.66 -6.08 17.92
C GLN A 83 0.81 -4.81 18.78
N GLY A 84 -0.17 -3.90 18.78
CA GLY A 84 -0.14 -2.65 19.56
C GLY A 84 0.87 -1.61 19.06
N ARG A 85 1.35 -1.74 17.81
CA ARG A 85 2.40 -0.88 17.24
C ARG A 85 1.82 0.36 16.55
N ILE A 86 0.60 0.27 16.03
CA ILE A 86 -0.13 1.39 15.43
C ILE A 86 -1.50 1.51 16.09
N PRO A 87 -1.98 2.72 16.43
CA PRO A 87 -3.36 2.92 16.86
C PRO A 87 -4.35 2.55 15.76
N ALA A 88 -5.36 1.73 16.08
CA ALA A 88 -6.36 1.25 15.12
C ALA A 88 -7.06 2.38 14.34
N TRP A 89 -7.36 3.50 15.00
CA TRP A 89 -8.03 4.64 14.38
C TRP A 89 -7.23 5.27 13.24
N ILE A 90 -5.89 5.25 13.31
CA ILE A 90 -5.01 5.75 12.24
C ILE A 90 -5.13 4.83 11.02
N VAL A 91 -5.04 3.52 11.23
CA VAL A 91 -5.15 2.53 10.15
C VAL A 91 -6.52 2.59 9.49
N ILE A 92 -7.59 2.77 10.25
CA ILE A 92 -8.96 2.95 9.72
C ILE A 92 -9.01 4.15 8.77
N ILE A 93 -8.43 5.31 9.14
CA ILE A 93 -8.40 6.50 8.27
C ILE A 93 -7.62 6.22 6.97
N ILE A 94 -6.46 5.57 7.08
CA ILE A 94 -5.62 5.23 5.92
C ILE A 94 -6.36 4.29 4.96
N ILE A 95 -6.99 3.24 5.50
CA ILE A 95 -7.75 2.27 4.71
C ILE A 95 -8.98 2.92 4.07
N ALA A 96 -9.77 3.68 4.85
CA ALA A 96 -10.94 4.39 4.34
C ALA A 96 -10.58 5.30 3.16
N ARG A 97 -9.49 6.07 3.28
CA ARG A 97 -8.97 6.92 2.21
C ARG A 97 -8.62 6.11 0.95
N GLU A 98 -7.99 4.94 1.08
CA GLU A 98 -7.67 4.09 -0.07
C GLU A 98 -8.92 3.63 -0.82
N PHE A 99 -9.97 3.26 -0.09
CA PHE A 99 -11.26 2.90 -0.69
C PHE A 99 -11.95 4.10 -1.36
N ILE A 100 -11.99 5.26 -0.70
CA ILE A 100 -12.61 6.48 -1.25
C ILE A 100 -11.97 6.87 -2.59
N ILE A 101 -10.64 6.94 -2.65
CA ILE A 101 -9.91 7.33 -3.87
C ILE A 101 -10.05 6.28 -4.97
N SER A 102 -10.17 5.00 -4.60
CA SER A 102 -10.40 3.91 -5.56
C SER A 102 -11.81 3.97 -6.15
N GLY A 103 -12.83 4.15 -5.31
CA GLY A 103 -14.21 4.31 -5.74
C GLY A 103 -14.41 5.55 -6.60
N PHE A 104 -13.81 6.68 -6.22
CA PHE A 104 -13.87 7.90 -7.03
C PHE A 104 -13.26 7.70 -8.43
N ARG A 105 -12.10 7.01 -8.52
CA ARG A 105 -11.49 6.70 -9.82
C ARG A 105 -12.36 5.80 -10.67
N LEU A 106 -13.09 4.86 -10.06
CA LEU A 106 -14.01 3.98 -10.76
C LEU A 106 -15.15 4.78 -11.39
N ILE A 107 -15.80 5.64 -10.61
CA ILE A 107 -16.91 6.50 -11.08
C ILE A 107 -16.42 7.46 -12.18
N ALA A 108 -15.25 8.07 -12.01
CA ALA A 108 -14.67 8.94 -13.03
C ALA A 108 -14.37 8.20 -14.34
N ALA A 109 -13.87 6.97 -14.25
CA ALA A 109 -13.60 6.14 -15.42
C ALA A 109 -14.88 5.76 -16.18
N GLU A 110 -16.00 5.51 -15.48
CA GLU A 110 -17.31 5.30 -16.10
C GLU A 110 -17.80 6.55 -16.85
N LYS A 111 -17.49 7.75 -16.34
CA LYS A 111 -17.74 9.03 -17.03
C LYS A 111 -16.71 9.36 -18.12
N GLY A 112 -15.79 8.45 -18.44
CA GLY A 112 -14.74 8.66 -19.46
C GLY A 112 -13.60 9.60 -19.04
N VAL A 113 -13.54 10.01 -17.76
CA VAL A 113 -12.52 10.90 -17.22
C VAL A 113 -11.43 10.09 -16.53
N VAL A 114 -10.21 10.15 -17.06
CA VAL A 114 -9.04 9.48 -16.45
C VAL A 114 -8.37 10.44 -15.48
N ILE A 115 -8.51 10.18 -14.17
CA ILE A 115 -7.86 10.97 -13.13
C ILE A 115 -6.47 10.41 -12.81
N ALA A 116 -5.45 11.24 -13.03
CA ALA A 116 -4.07 10.89 -12.72
C ALA A 116 -3.79 10.95 -11.20
N ALA A 117 -2.82 10.14 -10.75
CA ALA A 117 -2.39 10.16 -9.35
C ALA A 117 -1.58 11.44 -9.05
N GLY A 118 -2.05 12.23 -8.08
CA GLY A 118 -1.36 13.43 -7.58
C GLY A 118 -0.05 13.12 -6.83
N ILE A 119 0.80 14.12 -6.70
CA ILE A 119 2.11 14.02 -6.02
C ILE A 119 1.94 13.58 -4.57
N TRP A 120 0.95 14.13 -3.87
CA TRP A 120 0.63 13.78 -2.48
C TRP A 120 0.28 12.31 -2.31
N GLY A 121 -0.39 11.70 -3.30
CA GLY A 121 -0.70 10.28 -3.29
C GLY A 121 0.55 9.42 -3.37
N LYS A 122 1.51 9.80 -4.23
CA LYS A 122 2.79 9.08 -4.37
C LYS A 122 3.64 9.21 -3.11
N LEU A 123 3.74 10.43 -2.55
CA LEU A 123 4.51 10.68 -1.34
C LEU A 123 3.94 9.91 -0.15
N LYS A 124 2.61 9.90 -0.01
CA LYS A 124 1.91 9.09 0.99
C LYS A 124 2.29 7.61 0.89
N THR A 125 2.26 7.05 -0.31
CA THR A 125 2.61 5.62 -0.51
C THR A 125 4.05 5.36 -0.09
N VAL A 126 5.02 6.19 -0.51
CA VAL A 126 6.43 6.02 -0.13
C VAL A 126 6.60 6.06 1.40
N VAL A 127 6.02 7.06 2.06
CA VAL A 127 6.12 7.19 3.52
C VAL A 127 5.47 6.01 4.23
N GLN A 128 4.33 5.53 3.75
CA GLN A 128 3.64 4.37 4.32
C GLN A 128 4.43 3.08 4.15
N MET A 129 5.07 2.86 3.00
CA MET A 129 5.94 1.69 2.78
C MET A 129 7.15 1.73 3.73
N VAL A 130 7.79 2.89 3.87
CA VAL A 130 8.90 3.09 4.81
C VAL A 130 8.45 2.85 6.25
N MET A 131 7.30 3.41 6.64
CA MET A 131 6.69 3.19 7.96
C MET A 131 6.52 1.71 8.27
N VAL A 132 5.92 0.94 7.34
CA VAL A 132 5.70 -0.49 7.52
C VAL A 132 7.03 -1.24 7.67
N CYS A 133 8.03 -0.95 6.84
CA CYS A 133 9.35 -1.58 6.94
C CYS A 133 10.02 -1.35 8.31
N PHE A 134 9.99 -0.11 8.81
CA PHE A 134 10.56 0.21 10.12
C PHE A 134 9.83 -0.53 11.25
N LEU A 135 8.49 -0.51 11.23
CA LEU A 135 7.67 -1.13 12.26
C LEU A 135 7.84 -2.66 12.31
N ILE A 136 7.94 -3.33 11.16
CA ILE A 136 8.21 -4.78 11.09
C ILE A 136 9.63 -5.09 11.58
N GLY A 137 10.62 -4.31 11.17
CA GLY A 137 12.02 -4.55 11.54
C GLY A 137 12.24 -4.52 13.06
N ASN A 138 11.49 -3.66 13.77
CA ASN A 138 11.51 -3.51 15.23
C ASN A 138 12.95 -3.61 15.78
N LEU A 139 13.78 -2.68 15.31
CA LEU A 139 15.22 -2.63 15.58
C LEU A 139 15.53 -2.25 17.05
N GLY A 140 14.52 -1.83 17.81
CA GLY A 140 14.62 -1.50 19.23
C GLY A 140 15.30 -0.16 19.52
N GLY A 141 15.10 0.35 20.74
CA GLY A 141 15.72 1.60 21.21
C GLY A 141 14.86 2.85 21.03
N LYS A 142 15.15 3.85 21.87
CA LYS A 142 14.34 5.08 21.99
C LYS A 142 14.28 5.89 20.69
N VAL A 143 15.41 6.02 20.00
CA VAL A 143 15.49 6.79 18.74
C VAL A 143 14.62 6.16 17.66
N ILE A 144 14.68 4.83 17.52
CA ILE A 144 13.90 4.10 16.52
C ILE A 144 12.41 4.20 16.83
N PHE A 145 12.02 4.09 18.11
CA PHE A 145 10.63 4.31 18.52
C PHE A 145 10.12 5.70 18.12
N VAL A 146 10.92 6.76 18.30
CA VAL A 146 10.54 8.12 17.88
C VAL A 146 10.38 8.19 16.36
N ILE A 147 11.29 7.57 15.60
CA ILE A 147 11.21 7.52 14.14
C ILE A 147 9.93 6.80 13.69
N GLU A 148 9.60 5.66 14.30
CA GLU A 148 8.37 4.92 14.03
C GLU A 148 7.13 5.77 14.27
N GLN A 149 7.07 6.50 15.40
CA GLN A 149 5.96 7.41 15.70
C GLN A 149 5.86 8.55 14.67
N VAL A 150 6.98 9.18 14.33
CA VAL A 150 7.02 10.24 13.31
C VAL A 150 6.51 9.71 11.97
N LEU A 151 6.92 8.50 11.57
CA LEU A 151 6.46 7.87 10.33
C LEU A 151 4.96 7.57 10.34
N ILE A 152 4.41 7.09 11.46
CA ILE A 152 2.96 6.85 11.63
C ILE A 152 2.17 8.15 11.44
N TYR A 153 2.53 9.22 12.14
CA TYR A 153 1.83 10.50 12.03
C TYR A 153 2.06 11.17 10.68
N ALA A 154 3.25 11.06 10.09
CA ALA A 154 3.52 11.53 8.73
C ALA A 154 2.65 10.80 7.70
N ALA A 155 2.52 9.47 7.80
CA ALA A 155 1.65 8.69 6.92
C ALA A 155 0.17 9.12 7.06
N LEU A 156 -0.29 9.38 8.28
CA LEU A 156 -1.63 9.89 8.54
C LEU A 156 -1.87 11.27 7.92
N VAL A 157 -0.97 12.23 8.18
CA VAL A 157 -1.09 13.60 7.67
C VAL A 157 -1.08 13.61 6.15
N LEU A 158 -0.16 12.88 5.52
CA LEU A 158 -0.09 12.76 4.06
C LEU A 158 -1.32 12.08 3.48
N THR A 159 -1.91 11.11 4.19
CA THR A 159 -3.17 10.48 3.80
C THR A 159 -4.31 11.49 3.73
N ILE A 160 -4.44 12.32 4.76
CA ILE A 160 -5.47 13.36 4.84
C ILE A 160 -5.24 14.43 3.77
N ILE A 161 -4.02 14.96 3.66
CA ILE A 161 -3.67 15.97 2.64
C ILE A 161 -3.96 15.42 1.25
N SER A 162 -3.54 14.18 0.97
CA SER A 162 -3.76 13.58 -0.32
C SER A 162 -5.24 13.34 -0.64
N LEU A 163 -6.07 13.04 0.37
CA LEU A 163 -7.51 12.91 0.18
C LEU A 163 -8.14 14.26 -0.19
N ILE A 164 -7.81 15.31 0.56
CA ILE A 164 -8.34 16.66 0.32
C ILE A 164 -7.90 17.16 -1.06
N ASP A 165 -6.60 17.09 -1.37
CA ASP A 165 -6.04 17.50 -2.65
C ASP A 165 -6.74 16.80 -3.82
N TYR A 166 -6.95 15.49 -3.70
CA TYR A 166 -7.62 14.71 -4.72
C TYR A 166 -9.08 15.12 -4.92
N LEU A 167 -9.85 15.28 -3.83
CA LEU A 167 -11.26 15.67 -3.90
C LEU A 167 -11.42 17.10 -4.44
N VAL A 168 -10.57 18.04 -4.02
CA VAL A 168 -10.62 19.44 -4.47
C VAL A 168 -10.25 19.56 -5.94
N SER A 169 -9.19 18.87 -6.37
CA SER A 169 -8.73 18.90 -7.77
C SER A 169 -9.74 18.29 -8.73
N ASN A 170 -10.52 17.31 -8.26
CA ASN A 170 -11.45 16.55 -9.10
C ASN A 170 -12.93 16.82 -8.81
N LYS A 171 -13.25 17.84 -8.01
CA LYS A 171 -14.63 18.20 -7.63
C LYS A 171 -15.55 18.43 -8.83
N ASN A 172 -14.99 18.86 -9.96
CA ASN A 172 -15.75 19.12 -11.19
C ASN A 172 -16.18 17.84 -11.91
N VAL A 173 -15.53 16.70 -11.65
CA VAL A 173 -15.90 15.40 -12.23
C VAL A 173 -17.19 14.85 -11.60
N LEU A 174 -17.51 15.30 -10.38
CA LEU A 174 -18.74 14.94 -9.66
C LEU A 174 -19.91 15.89 -9.93
N LYS A 175 -19.68 17.02 -10.60
CA LYS A 175 -20.79 17.88 -11.04
C LYS A 175 -21.37 17.26 -12.31
N ASP A 176 -22.62 16.81 -12.20
CA ASP A 176 -23.41 16.35 -13.34
C ASP A 176 -23.67 17.49 -14.34
#